data_AF-A0A970ZI98-F1
#
_entry.id   AF-A0A970ZI98-F1
#
_cell.length_a   1.000
_cell.length_b   1.000
_cell.length_c   1.000
_cell.angle_alpha   90.00
_cell.angle_beta   90.00
_cell.angle_gamma   90.00
#
_symmetry.space_group_name_H-M   'P 1'
#
loop_
_entity.id
_entity.type
_entity.pdbx_description
1 polymer ?
#
loop_
_entity_poly.entity_id
_entity_poly.type
_entity_poly.pdbx_seq_one_letter_code
_entity_poly.pdbx_strand_id
1 'polypeptide(L)' 'MVRADNTQVFQRRAELVQSLGLTDLCLFTDARYCRHPSMADRNTAFQDNPMSFEHFPSGSLFMPPPHLKERTDEVD' A
#
# COMPACT_ATOMS: atom_id res chain seq x y z
N MET A 1 -11.16 -12.95 14.14
CA MET A 1 -10.21 -13.11 13.01
C MET A 1 -8.82 -13.29 13.61
N VAL A 2 -8.31 -14.52 13.64
CA VAL A 2 -7.01 -14.86 14.24
C VAL A 2 -5.90 -14.41 13.28
N ARG A 3 -5.03 -13.49 13.69
CA ARG A 3 -3.82 -13.16 12.92
C ARG A 3 -2.86 -14.35 13.05
N ALA A 4 -2.57 -15.02 11.94
CA ALA A 4 -1.45 -15.96 11.90
C ALA A 4 -0.16 -15.17 12.20
N ASP A 5 0.64 -15.66 13.16
CA ASP A 5 1.92 -15.03 13.51
C ASP A 5 2.92 -15.28 12.38
N ASN A 6 3.01 -14.32 11.47
CA ASN A 6 3.91 -14.34 10.31
C ASN A 6 5.20 -13.54 10.56
N THR A 7 5.53 -13.23 11.83
CA THR A 7 6.64 -12.32 12.18
C THR A 7 7.96 -12.77 11.58
N GLN A 8 8.29 -14.06 11.65
CA GLN A 8 9.54 -14.60 11.09
C GLN A 8 9.65 -14.41 9.57
N VAL A 9 8.53 -14.57 8.85
CA VAL A 9 8.48 -14.42 7.40
C VAL A 9 8.74 -12.97 7.01
N PHE A 10 8.18 -12.01 7.76
CA PHE A 10 8.44 -10.59 7.52
C PHE A 10 9.87 -10.19 7.83
N GLN A 11 10.47 -10.72 8.90
CA GLN A 11 11.89 -10.47 9.22
C GLN A 11 12.81 -10.95 8.10
N ARG A 12 12.60 -12.17 7.59
CA ARG A 12 13.41 -12.70 6.49
C ARG A 12 13.33 -11.85 5.21
N ARG A 13 12.15 -11.31 4.93
CA ARG A 13 11.95 -10.42 3.78
C ARG A 13 12.61 -9.06 3.99
N ALA A 14 12.57 -8.52 5.21
CA ALA A 14 13.25 -7.28 5.56
C ALA A 14 14.78 -7.42 5.43
N GLU A 15 15.37 -8.53 5.88
CA GLU A 15 16.79 -8.84 5.69
C GLU A 15 17.17 -8.86 4.20
N LEU A 16 16.34 -9.49 3.35
CA LEU A 16 16.58 -9.53 1.91
C LEU A 16 16.55 -8.13 1.28
N VAL A 17 15.52 -7.33 1.60
CA VAL A 17 15.38 -5.94 1.14
C VAL A 17 16.63 -5.14 1.51
N GLN A 18 17.09 -5.25 2.76
CA GLN A 18 18.30 -4.58 3.22
C GLN A 18 19.56 -5.07 2.49
N SER A 19 19.73 -6.38 2.31
CA SER A 19 20.92 -6.95 1.65
C SER A 19 21.04 -6.57 0.18
N LEU A 20 19.90 -6.34 -0.49
CA LEU A 20 19.84 -5.95 -1.89
C LEU A 20 19.85 -4.43 -2.08
N GLY A 21 19.86 -3.65 -0.98
CA GLY A 21 19.80 -2.18 -1.04
C GLY A 21 18.50 -1.65 -1.63
N LEU A 22 17.39 -2.40 -1.49
CA LEU A 22 16.08 -1.96 -1.95
C LEU A 22 15.44 -1.04 -0.92
N THR A 23 14.69 -0.04 -1.37
CA THR A 23 14.00 0.90 -0.49
C THR A 23 12.94 0.21 0.38
N ASP A 24 12.21 -0.75 -0.22
CA ASP A 24 11.11 -1.45 0.43
C ASP A 24 10.76 -2.76 -0.27
N LEU A 25 9.89 -3.56 0.37
CA LEU A 25 9.40 -4.83 -0.16
C LEU A 25 8.22 -4.61 -1.12
N CYS A 26 8.34 -5.13 -2.34
CA CYS A 26 7.22 -5.16 -3.28
C CYS A 26 6.10 -6.09 -2.79
N LEU A 27 4.99 -5.49 -2.36
CA LEU A 27 3.81 -6.22 -1.86
C LEU A 27 2.88 -6.68 -3.00
N PHE A 28 2.79 -5.89 -4.07
CA PHE A 28 1.93 -6.15 -5.23
C PHE A 28 2.63 -5.78 -6.51
N THR A 29 2.44 -6.55 -7.58
CA THR A 29 3.11 -6.33 -8.87
C THR A 29 2.22 -5.66 -9.91
N ASP A 30 0.94 -5.49 -9.65
CA ASP A 30 -0.05 -4.97 -10.60
C ASP A 30 -0.03 -3.43 -10.63
N ALA A 31 -0.45 -2.74 -9.57
CA ALA A 31 -0.44 -1.28 -9.48
C ALA A 31 0.98 -0.75 -9.21
N ARG A 32 1.47 0.16 -10.06
CA ARG A 32 2.82 0.72 -9.96
C ARG A 32 3.09 1.44 -8.63
N TYR A 33 2.07 2.11 -8.10
CA TYR A 33 2.13 2.85 -6.84
C TYR A 33 1.96 1.98 -5.59
N CYS A 34 1.59 0.70 -5.76
CA CYS A 34 1.52 -0.29 -4.69
C CYS A 34 2.79 -1.17 -4.61
N ARG A 35 3.66 -1.12 -5.63
CA ARG A 35 4.94 -1.86 -5.66
C ARG A 35 5.95 -1.31 -4.68
N HIS A 36 6.10 0.00 -4.62
CA HIS A 36 7.10 0.64 -3.75
C HIS A 36 6.49 1.82 -3.00
N PRO A 37 5.74 1.59 -1.92
CA PRO A 37 4.94 2.65 -1.29
C PRO A 37 5.76 3.86 -0.82
N SER A 38 7.04 3.65 -0.47
CA SER A 38 7.98 4.72 -0.11
C SER A 38 8.44 5.57 -1.29
N MET A 39 8.42 5.01 -2.51
CA MET A 39 8.92 5.66 -3.73
C MET A 39 7.79 6.10 -4.68
N ALA A 40 6.57 5.62 -4.45
CA ALA A 40 5.43 5.93 -5.29
C ALA A 40 4.97 7.39 -5.11
N ASP A 41 4.72 8.07 -6.23
CA ASP A 41 4.08 9.37 -6.22
C ASP A 41 2.61 9.24 -5.81
N ARG A 42 2.14 10.13 -4.92
CA ARG A 42 0.78 10.10 -4.34
C ARG A 42 -0.33 10.32 -5.36
N ASN A 43 -0.04 10.95 -6.49
CA ASN A 43 -1.00 11.24 -7.54
C ASN A 43 -1.04 10.14 -8.62
N THR A 44 -0.16 9.14 -8.54
CA THR A 44 -0.06 8.07 -9.55
C THR A 44 -1.38 7.35 -9.79
N ALA A 45 -2.20 7.14 -8.75
CA ALA A 45 -3.51 6.51 -8.88
C ALA A 45 -4.51 7.32 -9.73
N PHE A 46 -4.22 8.59 -10.05
CA PHE A 46 -5.09 9.49 -10.80
C PHE A 46 -4.50 9.91 -12.17
N GLN A 47 -3.43 9.27 -12.62
CA GLN A 47 -2.71 9.67 -13.84
C GLN A 47 -3.37 9.22 -15.15
N ASP A 48 -4.32 8.29 -15.12
CA ASP A 48 -4.93 7.75 -16.34
C ASP A 48 -5.86 8.77 -17.00
N ASN A 49 -6.97 9.14 -16.36
CA ASN A 49 -7.88 10.18 -16.83
C ASN A 49 -8.82 10.60 -15.69
N PRO A 50 -9.33 11.86 -15.66
CA PRO A 50 -10.37 12.24 -14.71
C PRO A 50 -11.56 11.26 -14.76
N MET A 51 -11.99 10.75 -13.60
CA MET A 51 -13.06 9.76 -13.43
C MET A 51 -12.78 8.35 -14.01
N SER A 52 -11.53 8.04 -14.39
CA SER A 52 -11.17 6.66 -14.76
C SER A 52 -11.21 5.74 -13.53
N PHE A 53 -11.76 4.55 -13.68
CA PHE A 53 -11.69 3.52 -12.65
C PHE A 53 -10.31 2.87 -12.65
N GLU A 54 -9.77 2.62 -11.45
CA GLU A 54 -8.54 1.87 -11.28
C GLU A 54 -8.74 0.42 -11.77
N HIS A 55 -7.80 -0.07 -12.58
CA HIS A 55 -7.83 -1.41 -13.16
C HIS A 55 -7.21 -2.46 -12.25
N PHE A 56 -6.36 -2.04 -11.30
CA PHE A 56 -5.60 -2.93 -10.44
C PHE A 56 -6.28 -3.12 -9.08
N PRO A 57 -6.64 -4.37 -8.70
CA PRO A 57 -7.33 -4.64 -7.44
C PRO A 57 -6.51 -4.23 -6.21
N SER A 58 -5.18 -4.26 -6.28
CA SER A 58 -4.32 -3.86 -5.15
C SER A 58 -4.45 -2.40 -4.74
N GLY A 59 -4.92 -1.52 -5.63
CA GLY A 59 -5.19 -0.12 -5.31
C GLY A 59 -6.20 0.05 -4.17
N SER A 60 -7.14 -0.90 -4.03
CA SER A 60 -8.14 -0.91 -2.95
C SER A 60 -7.58 -1.24 -1.56
N LEU A 61 -6.35 -1.78 -1.48
CA LEU A 61 -5.72 -2.17 -0.22
C LEU A 61 -5.04 -1.00 0.48
N PHE A 62 -4.81 0.11 -0.23
CA PHE A 62 -4.30 1.34 0.36
C PHE A 62 -5.45 2.16 0.91
N MET A 63 -5.45 2.33 2.23
CA MET A 63 -6.42 3.17 2.90
C MET A 63 -6.25 4.63 2.48
N PRO A 64 -7.33 5.41 2.38
CA PRO A 64 -7.23 6.85 2.20
C PRO A 64 -6.35 7.47 3.31
N PRO A 65 -5.60 8.55 3.00
CA PRO A 65 -4.78 9.25 3.97
C PRO A 65 -5.56 9.57 5.25
N PRO A 66 -4.91 9.57 6.43
CA PRO A 66 -5.60 9.82 7.70
C PRO A 66 -6.39 11.14 7.73
N HIS A 67 -5.96 12.16 6.99
CA HIS A 67 -6.67 13.44 6.90
C HIS A 67 -7.97 13.40 6.06
N LEU A 68 -8.19 12.33 5.29
CA LEU A 68 -9.41 12.07 4.52
C LEU A 68 -10.33 11.05 5.21
N LYS A 69 -9.89 10.43 6.31
CA LYS A 69 -10.83 9.72 7.19
C LYS A 69 -11.76 10.76 7.79
N GLU A 70 -13.02 10.72 7.39
CA GLU A 70 -14.04 11.49 8.10
C GLU A 70 -13.94 11.16 9.58
N ARG A 71 -13.94 12.21 10.40
CA ARG A 71 -14.06 12.07 11.85
C ARG A 71 -15.49 11.59 12.08
N THR A 72 -15.68 10.28 12.17
CA THR A 72 -16.92 9.70 12.68
C THR A 72 -16.95 10.00 14.17
N ASP A 73 -17.25 11.26 14.51
CA ASP A 73 -17.67 11.59 15.86
C ASP A 73 -18.99 10.87 16.07
N GLU A 74 -18.99 10.03 17.10
CA GLU A 74 -20.12 9.26 17.59
C GLU A 74 -21.38 10.12 17.56
N VAL A 75 -22.35 9.72 16.72
CA VAL A 75 -23.72 10.16 16.87
C VAL A 75 -24.31 9.26 17.96
N ASP A 76 -24.62 9.88 19.11
CA ASP A 76 -25.45 9.34 20.19
C ASP A 76 -26.72 8.63 19.65
#